data_AF-A0AA86J8Q1-F1
#
_entry.id   AF-A0AA86J8Q1-F1
#
_cell.length_a   1.000
_cell.length_b   1.000
_cell.length_c   1.000
_cell.angle_alpha   90.00
_cell.angle_beta   90.00
_cell.angle_gamma   90.00
#
_symmetry.space_group_name_H-M   'P 1'
#
loop_
_entity.id
_entity.type
_entity.pdbx_description
1 polymer ?
#
loop_
_entity_poly.entity_id
_entity_poly.type
_entity_poly.pdbx_seq_one_letter_code
_entity_poly.pdbx_strand_id
1 'polypeptide(L)'
;MQNFDELWKAIEKRVRENNDIPFAEMENEDSNLGNATRQRIAQIFILEVLLSRHRDKYASVYVPLSGEEALYHLIFKRTGWKPFEIKQLSFNDAMFVIAELFREESLPVEAREMLLAQGVRDMFFPVFDFSEKDWSPRENALFLQR
;
A
#
# COMPACT_ATOMS: atom_id res chain seq x y z
N MET A 1 -12.96 -14.36 -0.93
CA MET A 1 -11.53 -14.62 -0.64
C MET A 1 -10.79 -13.36 -1.05
N GLN A 2 -10.01 -12.74 -0.17
CA GLN A 2 -9.13 -11.65 -0.58
C GLN A 2 -8.05 -12.23 -1.49
N ASN A 3 -7.86 -11.66 -2.68
CA ASN A 3 -6.91 -12.19 -3.64
C ASN A 3 -5.59 -11.43 -3.57
N PHE A 4 -4.80 -11.71 -2.53
CA PHE A 4 -3.52 -11.05 -2.29
C PHE A 4 -2.53 -11.24 -3.44
N ASP A 5 -2.52 -12.42 -4.07
CA ASP A 5 -1.66 -12.69 -5.22
C ASP A 5 -2.00 -11.82 -6.43
N GLU A 6 -3.29 -11.68 -6.76
CA GLU A 6 -3.72 -10.79 -7.86
C GLU A 6 -3.47 -9.32 -7.53
N LEU A 7 -3.75 -8.90 -6.30
CA LEU A 7 -3.44 -7.54 -5.85
C LEU A 7 -1.96 -7.23 -5.98
N TRP A 8 -1.10 -8.14 -5.52
CA TRP A 8 0.35 -7.97 -5.60
C TRP A 8 0.82 -7.83 -7.05
N LYS A 9 0.37 -8.72 -7.95
CA LYS A 9 0.71 -8.67 -9.38
C LYS A 9 0.24 -7.38 -10.03
N ALA A 10 -0.95 -6.88 -9.67
CA ALA A 10 -1.48 -5.62 -10.18
C ALA A 10 -0.62 -4.42 -9.72
N ILE A 11 -0.22 -4.39 -8.45
CA ILE A 11 0.66 -3.35 -7.90
C ILE A 11 2.05 -3.44 -8.55
N GLU A 12 2.65 -4.63 -8.64
CA GLU A 12 3.98 -4.82 -9.24
C GLU A 12 4.01 -4.29 -10.66
N LYS A 13 3.05 -4.72 -11.49
CA LYS A 13 2.95 -4.26 -12.87
C LYS A 13 2.93 -2.74 -12.94
N ARG A 14 2.06 -2.11 -12.13
CA ARG A 14 1.87 -0.65 -12.13
C ARG A 14 3.12 0.11 -11.67
N VAL A 15 3.72 -0.31 -10.55
CA VAL A 15 4.96 0.29 -10.03
C VAL A 15 6.04 0.23 -11.08
N ARG A 16 6.19 -0.90 -11.77
CA ARG A 16 7.24 -1.04 -12.79
C ARG A 16 6.98 -0.20 -14.02
N GLU A 17 5.75 -0.18 -14.53
CA GLU A 17 5.36 0.62 -15.69
C GLU A 17 5.50 2.13 -15.43
N ASN A 18 5.11 2.59 -14.24
CA ASN A 18 5.19 4.02 -13.89
C ASN A 18 6.61 4.55 -13.66
N ASN A 19 7.56 3.66 -13.32
CA ASN A 19 8.93 4.03 -12.97
C ASN A 19 9.96 3.44 -13.94
N ASP A 20 9.51 2.93 -15.10
CA ASP A 20 10.33 2.37 -16.17
C ASP A 20 11.31 1.26 -15.72
N ILE A 21 10.86 0.39 -14.81
CA ILE A 21 11.71 -0.66 -14.19
C ILE A 21 11.69 -1.94 -15.03
N PRO A 22 12.84 -2.38 -15.59
CA PRO A 22 12.94 -3.62 -16.36
C PRO A 22 12.66 -4.87 -15.52
N PHE A 23 12.17 -5.93 -16.17
CA PHE A 23 11.91 -7.22 -15.48
C PHE A 23 13.18 -7.83 -14.87
N ALA A 24 14.32 -7.70 -15.57
CA ALA A 24 15.59 -8.24 -15.12
C ALA A 24 16.07 -7.67 -13.78
N GLU A 25 15.67 -6.44 -13.44
CA GLU A 25 15.98 -5.84 -12.12
C GLU A 25 15.26 -6.57 -10.98
N MET A 26 14.05 -7.08 -11.24
CA MET A 26 13.26 -7.82 -10.24
C MET A 26 13.81 -9.23 -10.01
N GLU A 27 14.34 -9.88 -11.06
CA GLU A 27 14.95 -11.21 -10.98
C GLU A 27 16.32 -11.19 -10.29
N ASN A 28 17.03 -10.06 -10.36
CA ASN A 28 18.31 -9.91 -9.69
C ASN A 28 18.11 -9.62 -8.19
N GLU A 29 18.30 -10.63 -7.35
CA GLU A 29 18.19 -10.50 -5.89
C GLU A 29 19.17 -9.48 -5.28
N ASP A 30 20.30 -9.23 -5.93
CA ASP A 30 21.30 -8.27 -5.47
C ASP A 30 21.07 -6.85 -6.05
N SER A 31 20.05 -6.67 -6.89
CA SER A 31 19.72 -5.35 -7.41
C SER A 31 19.14 -4.47 -6.30
N ASN A 32 19.82 -3.35 -6.03
CA ASN A 32 19.28 -2.30 -5.16
C ASN A 32 17.98 -1.72 -5.72
N LEU A 33 17.88 -1.56 -7.05
CA LEU A 33 16.66 -1.05 -7.69
C LEU A 33 15.52 -2.07 -7.60
N GLY A 34 15.80 -3.35 -7.87
CA GLY A 34 14.81 -4.44 -7.71
C GLY A 34 14.31 -4.55 -6.27
N ASN A 35 15.20 -4.46 -5.29
CA ASN A 35 14.83 -4.50 -3.87
C ASN A 35 14.06 -3.24 -3.43
N ALA A 36 14.44 -2.04 -3.88
CA ALA A 36 13.66 -0.82 -3.65
C ALA A 36 12.25 -0.92 -4.26
N THR A 37 12.15 -1.52 -5.45
CA THR A 37 10.87 -1.77 -6.12
C THR A 37 9.99 -2.73 -5.32
N ARG A 38 10.55 -3.84 -4.84
CA ARG A 38 9.85 -4.76 -3.92
C ARG A 38 9.37 -4.06 -2.65
N GLN A 39 10.17 -3.16 -2.07
CA GLN A 39 9.75 -2.36 -0.92
C GLN A 39 8.59 -1.42 -1.25
N ARG A 40 8.62 -0.75 -2.40
CA ARG A 40 7.51 0.11 -2.84
C ARG A 40 6.21 -0.69 -3.01
N ILE A 41 6.29 -1.86 -3.63
CA ILE A 41 5.14 -2.76 -3.81
C ILE A 41 4.60 -3.20 -2.44
N ALA A 42 5.48 -3.60 -1.52
CA ALA A 42 5.13 -3.98 -0.16
C ALA A 42 4.41 -2.85 0.59
N GLN A 43 4.89 -1.61 0.50
CA GLN A 43 4.24 -0.45 1.11
C GLN A 43 2.81 -0.26 0.61
N ILE A 44 2.59 -0.32 -0.71
CA ILE A 44 1.25 -0.15 -1.27
C ILE A 44 0.35 -1.34 -0.90
N PHE A 45 0.89 -2.56 -0.92
CA PHE A 45 0.15 -3.76 -0.51
C PHE A 45 -0.30 -3.67 0.96
N ILE A 46 0.61 -3.34 1.87
CA ILE A 46 0.30 -3.16 3.30
C ILE A 46 -0.76 -2.07 3.48
N LEU A 47 -0.62 -0.94 2.77
CA LEU A 47 -1.62 0.12 2.80
C LEU A 47 -3.00 -0.42 2.43
N GLU A 48 -3.14 -1.15 1.32
CA GLU A 48 -4.42 -1.71 0.87
C GLU A 48 -5.02 -2.69 1.88
N VAL A 49 -4.20 -3.53 2.52
CA VAL A 49 -4.65 -4.42 3.59
C VAL A 49 -5.19 -3.61 4.78
N LEU A 50 -4.49 -2.56 5.20
CA LEU A 50 -4.93 -1.67 6.28
C LEU A 50 -6.25 -0.95 5.91
N LEU A 51 -6.35 -0.44 4.69
CA LEU A 51 -7.54 0.27 4.21
C LEU A 51 -8.74 -0.67 4.06
N SER A 52 -8.55 -1.90 3.58
CA SER A 52 -9.61 -2.91 3.52
C SER A 52 -10.19 -3.19 4.90
N ARG A 53 -9.34 -3.43 5.90
CA ARG A 53 -9.79 -3.64 7.30
C ARG A 53 -10.47 -2.40 7.89
N HIS A 54 -10.01 -1.21 7.52
CA HIS A 54 -10.65 0.04 7.94
C HIS A 54 -12.04 0.19 7.33
N ARG A 55 -12.22 -0.18 6.05
CA ARG A 55 -13.53 -0.22 5.38
C ARG A 55 -14.45 -1.24 6.05
N ASP A 56 -13.98 -2.45 6.34
CA ASP A 56 -14.76 -3.47 7.06
C ASP A 56 -15.34 -2.97 8.39
N LYS A 57 -14.64 -2.04 9.06
CA LYS A 57 -15.04 -1.50 10.35
C LYS A 57 -15.91 -0.24 10.27
N TYR A 58 -15.67 0.65 9.31
CA TYR A 58 -16.25 2.00 9.30
C TYR A 58 -17.08 2.33 8.06
N ALA A 59 -16.95 1.58 6.98
CA ALA A 59 -17.74 1.82 5.78
C ALA A 59 -19.21 1.45 6.02
N SER A 60 -20.09 2.11 5.27
CA SER A 60 -21.51 1.77 5.19
C SER A 60 -21.97 1.84 3.74
N VAL A 61 -23.17 1.32 3.46
CA VAL A 61 -23.78 1.44 2.13
C VAL A 61 -23.96 2.89 1.66
N TYR A 62 -24.03 3.84 2.59
CA TYR A 62 -24.19 5.27 2.29
C TYR A 62 -22.85 6.02 2.20
N VAL A 63 -21.82 5.52 2.89
CA VAL A 63 -20.47 6.10 2.91
C VAL A 63 -19.48 4.95 2.82
N PRO A 64 -19.14 4.48 1.60
CA PRO A 64 -18.33 3.28 1.40
C PRO A 64 -16.84 3.46 1.67
N LEU A 65 -16.37 4.71 1.85
CA LEU A 65 -14.96 5.05 1.98
C LEU A 65 -14.14 4.54 0.78
N SER A 66 -14.62 4.87 -0.43
CA SER A 66 -14.03 4.41 -1.68
C SER A 66 -12.74 5.13 -2.01
N GLY A 67 -11.79 4.41 -2.62
CA GLY A 67 -10.52 5.00 -3.04
C GLY A 67 -9.75 5.62 -1.86
N GLU A 68 -9.30 6.86 -2.06
CA GLU A 68 -8.51 7.67 -1.12
C GLU A 68 -9.27 8.03 0.15
N GLU A 69 -10.62 8.02 0.12
CA GLU A 69 -11.44 8.38 1.29
C GLU A 69 -11.21 7.46 2.48
N ALA A 70 -10.87 6.19 2.24
CA ALA A 70 -10.48 5.26 3.31
C ALA A 70 -9.23 5.75 4.05
N LEU A 71 -8.21 6.21 3.32
CA LEU A 71 -6.98 6.73 3.90
C LEU A 71 -7.25 8.03 4.67
N TYR A 72 -8.03 8.94 4.08
CA TYR A 72 -8.37 10.19 4.75
C TYR A 72 -9.17 9.95 6.03
N HIS A 73 -10.13 9.03 6.00
CA HIS A 73 -10.89 8.66 7.19
C HIS A 73 -10.03 7.94 8.23
N LEU A 74 -9.08 7.10 7.79
CA LEU A 74 -8.12 6.45 8.70
C LEU A 74 -7.27 7.49 9.43
N ILE A 75 -6.70 8.45 8.71
CA ILE A 75 -5.94 9.56 9.30
C ILE A 75 -6.81 10.35 10.27
N PHE A 76 -8.02 10.75 9.85
CA PHE A 76 -8.98 11.45 10.71
C PHE A 76 -9.22 10.71 12.03
N LYS A 77 -9.46 9.40 11.98
CA LYS A 77 -9.73 8.59 13.16
C LYS A 77 -8.53 8.46 14.09
N ARG A 78 -7.30 8.54 13.57
CA ARG A 78 -6.06 8.44 14.35
C ARG A 78 -5.65 9.78 14.96
N THR A 79 -5.75 10.86 14.20
CA THR A 79 -5.15 12.15 14.58
C THR A 79 -6.17 13.19 15.04
N GLY A 80 -7.43 13.05 14.63
CA GLY A 80 -8.47 14.07 14.85
C GLY A 80 -8.30 15.32 13.98
N TRP A 81 -7.36 15.32 13.01
CA TRP A 81 -7.14 16.44 12.09
C TRP A 81 -8.38 16.73 11.25
N LYS A 82 -8.57 17.98 10.82
CA LYS A 82 -9.75 18.33 10.01
C LYS A 82 -9.64 17.69 8.64
N PRO A 83 -10.77 17.23 8.04
CA PRO A 83 -10.75 16.63 6.70
C PRO A 83 -10.09 17.50 5.63
N PHE A 84 -10.21 18.83 5.73
CA PHE A 84 -9.54 19.76 4.81
C PHE A 84 -8.01 19.71 4.91
N GLU A 85 -7.46 19.58 6.12
CA GLU A 85 -6.01 19.45 6.34
C GLU A 85 -5.51 18.11 5.78
N ILE A 86 -6.27 17.04 6.02
CA ILE A 86 -5.91 15.69 5.57
C ILE A 86 -5.90 15.60 4.04
N LYS A 87 -6.87 16.22 3.36
CA LYS A 87 -6.98 16.21 1.90
C LYS A 87 -5.88 17.01 1.19
N GLN A 88 -5.08 17.80 1.92
CA GLN A 88 -3.94 18.54 1.38
C GLN A 88 -2.63 17.76 1.44
N LEU A 89 -2.60 16.64 2.17
CA LEU A 89 -1.41 15.82 2.29
C LEU A 89 -1.06 15.22 0.92
N SER A 90 0.22 15.24 0.59
CA SER A 90 0.75 14.36 -0.46
C SER A 90 0.58 12.90 -0.04
N PHE A 91 0.73 11.97 -0.98
CA PHE A 91 0.69 10.55 -0.63
C PHE A 91 1.79 10.21 0.37
N ASN A 92 3.00 10.74 0.16
CA ASN A 92 4.14 10.51 1.06
C ASN A 92 3.91 11.10 2.45
N ASP A 93 3.31 12.29 2.57
CA ASP A 93 2.95 12.86 3.87
C ASP A 93 1.88 12.02 4.57
N ALA A 94 0.88 11.54 3.82
CA ALA A 94 -0.16 10.67 4.36
C ALA A 94 0.43 9.36 4.89
N MET A 95 1.37 8.75 4.15
CA MET A 95 2.11 7.55 4.56
C MET A 95 2.94 7.80 5.81
N PHE A 96 3.61 8.96 5.92
CA PHE A 96 4.35 9.35 7.12
C PHE A 96 3.44 9.42 8.36
N VAL A 97 2.25 10.01 8.23
CA VAL A 97 1.28 10.14 9.33
C VAL A 97 0.80 8.80 9.87
N ILE A 98 0.84 7.74 9.06
CA ILE A 98 0.40 6.39 9.45
C ILE A 98 1.55 5.39 9.56
N ALA A 99 2.80 5.83 9.57
CA ALA A 99 3.98 4.97 9.48
C ALA A 99 4.02 3.89 10.57
N GLU A 100 3.50 4.15 11.76
CA GLU A 100 3.42 3.18 12.86
C GLU A 100 2.52 1.98 12.56
N LEU A 101 1.58 2.10 11.62
CA LEU A 101 0.72 0.99 11.18
C LEU A 101 1.43 -0.01 10.28
N PHE A 102 2.59 0.34 9.74
CA PHE A 102 3.39 -0.51 8.86
C PHE A 102 4.29 -1.48 9.62
N ARG A 103 4.30 -1.41 10.96
CA ARG A 103 5.06 -2.34 11.79
C ARG A 103 4.47 -3.75 11.70
N GLU A 104 5.34 -4.75 11.68
CA GLU A 104 4.99 -6.16 11.46
C GLU A 104 3.91 -6.67 12.43
N GLU A 105 3.93 -6.21 13.68
CA GLU A 105 2.97 -6.61 14.72
C GLU A 105 1.56 -6.07 14.47
N SER A 106 1.42 -5.04 13.63
CA SER A 106 0.13 -4.47 13.24
C SER A 106 -0.53 -5.18 12.06
N LEU A 107 0.21 -6.06 11.37
CA LEU A 107 -0.25 -6.70 10.14
C LEU A 107 -0.99 -8.03 10.43
N PRO A 108 -2.02 -8.39 9.64
CA PRO A 108 -2.58 -9.73 9.64
C PRO A 108 -1.54 -10.80 9.28
N VAL A 109 -1.75 -12.04 9.74
CA VAL A 109 -0.83 -13.17 9.51
C VAL A 109 -0.64 -13.39 8.01
N GLU A 110 -1.73 -13.39 7.26
CA GLU A 110 -1.79 -13.67 5.83
C GLU A 110 -1.04 -12.60 5.02
N ALA A 111 -1.05 -11.35 5.50
CA ALA A 111 -0.31 -10.27 4.88
C ALA A 111 1.21 -10.44 5.09
N ARG A 112 1.64 -10.88 6.29
CA ARG A 112 3.05 -11.17 6.56
C ARG A 112 3.56 -12.36 5.75
N GLU A 113 2.75 -13.42 5.67
CA GLU A 113 3.07 -14.58 4.82
C GLU A 113 3.24 -14.19 3.37
N MET A 114 2.39 -13.28 2.86
CA MET A 114 2.53 -12.74 1.51
C MET A 114 3.84 -11.97 1.32
N LEU A 115 4.21 -11.08 2.26
CA LEU A 115 5.47 -10.33 2.17
C LEU A 115 6.70 -11.26 2.14
N LEU A 116 6.69 -12.31 2.96
CA LEU A 116 7.74 -13.33 2.98
C LEU A 116 7.79 -14.11 1.66
N ALA A 117 6.64 -14.54 1.15
CA ALA A 117 6.55 -15.28 -0.12
C ALA A 117 7.07 -14.46 -1.32
N GLN A 118 6.94 -13.13 -1.26
CA GLN A 118 7.40 -12.22 -2.31
C GLN A 118 8.86 -11.77 -2.13
N GLY A 119 9.58 -12.33 -1.15
CA GLY A 119 10.99 -12.05 -0.93
C GLY A 119 11.27 -10.61 -0.47
N VAL A 120 10.31 -9.98 0.22
CA VAL A 120 10.51 -8.65 0.80
C VAL A 120 11.55 -8.78 1.91
N ARG A 121 12.71 -8.15 1.72
CA ARG A 121 13.81 -8.20 2.67
C ARG A 121 13.52 -7.28 3.86
N ASP A 122 13.87 -7.73 5.07
CA ASP A 122 13.90 -6.87 6.25
C ASP A 122 15.17 -6.00 6.26
N MET A 123 15.23 -5.09 5.29
CA MET A 123 16.33 -4.15 5.07
C MET A 123 15.79 -2.89 4.43
N PHE A 124 16.36 -1.75 4.82
CA PHE A 124 15.98 -0.46 4.25
C PHE A 124 16.46 -0.32 2.80
N PHE A 125 15.52 -0.02 1.91
CA PHE A 125 15.80 0.47 0.56
C PHE A 125 15.04 1.79 0.37
N PRO A 126 15.69 2.85 -0.16
CA PRO A 126 15.04 4.13 -0.36
C PRO A 126 13.94 4.01 -1.41
N VAL A 127 12.75 4.53 -1.08
CA VAL A 127 11.57 4.55 -1.97
C VAL A 127 11.12 5.97 -2.32
N PHE A 128 11.92 6.99 -2.01
CA PHE A 128 11.53 8.39 -2.11
C PHE A 128 11.34 8.87 -3.56
N ASP A 129 11.98 8.21 -4.52
CA ASP A 129 11.94 8.58 -5.94
C ASP A 129 10.76 7.94 -6.69
N PHE A 130 9.95 7.10 -6.03
CA PHE A 130 8.82 6.41 -6.66
C PHE A 130 7.62 7.32 -6.85
N SER A 131 6.93 7.14 -7.98
CA SER A 131 5.74 7.90 -8.34
C SER A 131 4.59 7.69 -7.34
N GLU A 132 3.88 8.76 -6.98
CA GLU A 132 2.60 8.63 -6.25
C GLU A 132 1.54 7.89 -7.07
N LYS A 133 1.66 7.88 -8.41
CA LYS A 133 0.75 7.18 -9.33
C LYS A 133 0.82 5.65 -9.21
N ASP A 134 1.79 5.13 -8.48
CA ASP A 134 1.89 3.70 -8.17
C ASP A 134 0.68 3.21 -7.36
N TRP A 135 0.08 4.12 -6.59
CA TRP A 135 -1.09 3.83 -5.79
C TRP A 135 -2.38 4.12 -6.57
N SER A 136 -3.13 3.06 -6.89
CA SER A 136 -4.44 3.13 -7.55
C SER A 136 -5.52 2.54 -6.62
N PRO A 137 -5.97 3.29 -5.60
CA PRO A 137 -6.77 2.73 -4.52
C PRO A 137 -8.15 2.22 -4.95
N ARG A 138 -8.71 2.78 -6.03
CA ARG A 138 -10.02 2.35 -6.56
C ARG A 138 -9.93 1.00 -7.26
N GLU A 139 -8.86 0.77 -8.01
CA GLU A 139 -8.59 -0.49 -8.69
C GLU A 139 -8.16 -1.56 -7.69
N ASN A 140 -7.22 -1.22 -6.81
CA ASN A 140 -6.70 -2.12 -5.79
C ASN A 140 -7.81 -2.67 -4.87
N ALA A 141 -8.76 -1.82 -4.48
CA ALA A 141 -9.86 -2.21 -3.59
C ALA A 141 -10.71 -3.35 -4.16
N LEU A 142 -10.79 -3.53 -5.49
CA LEU A 142 -11.58 -4.58 -6.13
C LEU A 142 -11.07 -6.00 -5.79
N PHE A 143 -9.76 -6.16 -5.61
CA PHE A 143 -9.15 -7.46 -5.25
C PHE A 143 -9.40 -7.87 -3.79
N LEU A 144 -9.85 -6.92 -2.96
CA LEU A 144 -10.07 -7.10 -1.52
C LEU A 144 -11.57 -7.09 -1.14
N GLN A 145 -12.45 -6.89 -2.13
CA GLN A 145 -13.90 -7.00 -1.94
C GLN A 145 -14.30 -8.47 -1.75
N ARG A 146 -15.30 -8.70 -0.90
CA ARG A 146 -15.84 -10.03 -0.61
C ARG A 146 -16.90 -10.45 -1.61
#